data_AF-A0A929HGJ1-F1
#
_entry.id   AF-A0A929HGJ1-F1
#
_cell.length_a   1.000
_cell.length_b   1.000
_cell.length_c   1.000
_cell.angle_alpha   90.00
_cell.angle_beta   90.00
_cell.angle_gamma   90.00
#
_symmetry.space_group_name_H-M   'P 1'
#
loop_
_entity.id
_entity.type
_entity.pdbx_description
1 polymer ?
#
loop_
_entity_poly.entity_id
_entity_poly.type
_entity_poly.pdbx_seq_one_letter_code
_entity_poly.pdbx_strand_id
1 'polypeptide(L)'
;MKIKDLMENIDDFFDLSKKKQKNKRDKLKKMIKSLEDKKEDLKQVIRKEANRDKKSKICYNLCKEFKAVNKLLKKAKKRNS
;
A
#
# COMPACT_ATOMS: atom_id res chain seq x y z
N MET A 1 -11.42 3.10 5.49
CA MET A 1 -10.20 2.44 6.03
C MET A 1 -9.05 3.44 6.06
N LYS A 2 -8.48 3.69 7.24
CA LYS A 2 -7.28 4.54 7.35
C LYS A 2 -6.10 3.80 6.73
N ILE A 3 -5.08 4.55 6.28
CA ILE A 3 -3.89 3.99 5.62
C ILE A 3 -3.19 2.97 6.52
N LYS A 4 -3.11 3.27 7.82
CA LYS A 4 -2.54 2.38 8.84
C LYS A 4 -3.25 1.03 8.90
N ASP A 5 -4.58 1.02 8.97
CA ASP A 5 -5.37 -0.22 9.02
C ASP A 5 -5.11 -1.10 7.79
N LEU A 6 -4.95 -0.49 6.60
CA LEU A 6 -4.67 -1.24 5.38
C LEU A 6 -3.26 -1.85 5.43
N MET A 7 -2.29 -1.12 5.99
CA MET A 7 -0.92 -1.59 6.14
C MET A 7 -0.82 -2.73 7.17
N GLU A 8 -1.47 -2.59 8.32
CA GLU A 8 -1.53 -3.65 9.35
C GLU A 8 -2.20 -4.92 8.82
N ASN A 9 -3.36 -4.80 8.17
CA ASN A 9 -4.05 -5.96 7.59
C ASN A 9 -3.19 -6.73 6.57
N ILE A 10 -2.26 -6.04 5.90
CA ILE A 10 -1.35 -6.64 4.93
C ILE A 10 -0.16 -7.30 5.61
N ASP A 11 0.45 -6.66 6.60
CA ASP A 11 1.54 -7.28 7.37
C ASP A 11 1.01 -8.51 8.13
N ASP A 12 -0.19 -8.44 8.73
CA ASP A 12 -0.89 -9.58 9.33
C ASP A 12 -1.14 -10.69 8.31
N PHE A 13 -1.56 -10.34 7.09
CA PHE A 13 -1.75 -11.32 6.02
C PHE A 13 -0.43 -12.01 5.67
N PHE A 14 0.69 -11.28 5.68
CA PHE A 14 2.02 -11.82 5.40
C PHE A 14 2.59 -12.65 6.55
N ASP A 15 2.12 -12.45 7.79
CA ASP A 15 2.47 -13.28 8.94
C ASP A 15 1.64 -14.58 9.03
N LEU A 16 0.55 -14.69 8.27
CA LEU A 16 -0.16 -15.97 8.15
C LEU A 16 0.72 -17.07 7.54
N SER A 17 0.51 -18.31 7.97
CA SER A 17 1.20 -19.47 7.40
C SER A 17 0.92 -19.61 5.89
N LYS A 18 1.90 -20.11 5.13
CA LYS A 18 1.80 -20.28 3.65
C LYS A 18 0.55 -21.08 3.24
N LYS A 19 0.12 -22.05 4.05
CA LYS A 19 -1.09 -22.86 3.84
C LYS A 19 -2.37 -22.01 3.96
N LYS A 20 -2.45 -21.11 4.95
CA LYS A 20 -3.55 -20.14 5.11
C LYS A 20 -3.54 -19.04 4.03
N GLN A 21 -2.37 -18.62 3.57
CA GLN A 21 -2.23 -17.66 2.47
C GLN A 21 -2.72 -18.23 1.14
N LYS A 22 -2.40 -19.51 0.84
CA LYS A 22 -2.82 -20.18 -0.40
C LYS A 22 -4.35 -20.27 -0.53
N ASN A 23 -5.06 -20.59 0.55
CA ASN A 23 -6.52 -20.62 0.60
C ASN A 23 -7.16 -19.22 0.53
N LYS A 24 -6.38 -18.16 0.70
CA LYS A 24 -6.83 -16.76 0.66
C LYS A 24 -6.22 -15.99 -0.51
N ARG A 25 -5.82 -16.67 -1.59
CA ARG A 25 -5.28 -16.04 -2.80
C ARG A 25 -6.19 -14.96 -3.38
N ASP A 26 -7.51 -15.14 -3.37
CA ASP A 26 -8.46 -14.10 -3.80
C ASP A 26 -8.46 -12.88 -2.88
N LYS A 27 -8.26 -13.09 -1.57
CA LYS A 27 -8.06 -12.01 -0.60
C LYS A 27 -6.76 -11.24 -0.89
N LEU A 28 -5.68 -11.94 -1.23
CA LEU A 28 -4.42 -11.31 -1.64
C LEU A 28 -4.59 -10.48 -2.92
N LYS A 29 -5.28 -11.01 -3.94
CA LYS A 29 -5.58 -10.26 -5.17
C LYS A 29 -6.40 -8.99 -4.88
N LYS A 30 -7.43 -9.08 -4.03
CA LYS A 30 -8.21 -7.91 -3.60
C LYS A 30 -7.34 -6.89 -2.86
N MET A 31 -6.46 -7.33 -1.95
CA MET A 31 -5.51 -6.45 -1.25
C MET A 31 -4.51 -5.77 -2.21
N ILE A 32 -3.98 -6.50 -3.19
CA ILE A 32 -3.10 -5.93 -4.21
C ILE A 32 -3.84 -4.85 -5.01
N LYS A 33 -5.07 -5.11 -5.44
CA LYS A 33 -5.88 -4.13 -6.18
C LYS A 33 -6.13 -2.88 -5.33
N SER A 34 -6.55 -3.05 -4.07
CA SER A 34 -6.75 -1.92 -3.16
C SER A 34 -5.47 -1.11 -2.91
N LEU A 35 -4.29 -1.75 -2.90
CA LEU A 35 -3.01 -1.05 -2.79
C LEU A 35 -2.64 -0.29 -4.08
N GLU A 36 -2.96 -0.83 -5.25
CA GLU A 36 -2.73 -0.16 -6.53
C GLU A 36 -3.61 1.08 -6.69
N ASP A 37 -4.91 0.95 -6.37
CA ASP A 37 -5.85 2.08 -6.36
C ASP A 37 -5.34 3.20 -5.43
N LYS A 38 -4.94 2.81 -4.21
CA LYS A 38 -4.43 3.73 -3.18
C LYS A 38 -3.09 4.37 -3.56
N LYS A 39 -2.26 3.67 -4.32
CA LYS A 39 -1.01 4.20 -4.86
C LYS A 39 -1.28 5.32 -5.86
N GLU A 40 -2.25 5.15 -6.75
CA GLU A 40 -2.62 6.19 -7.71
C GLU A 40 -3.30 7.38 -7.00
N ASP A 41 -4.13 7.15 -5.99
CA ASP A 41 -4.69 8.22 -5.15
C ASP A 41 -3.58 9.05 -4.48
N LEU A 42 -2.65 8.38 -3.78
CA LEU A 42 -1.53 9.06 -3.13
C LEU A 42 -0.67 9.84 -4.14
N LYS A 43 -0.46 9.31 -5.33
CA LYS A 43 0.28 10.00 -6.39
C LYS A 43 -0.43 11.26 -6.87
N GLN A 44 -1.76 11.24 -6.99
CA GLN A 44 -2.53 12.44 -7.32
C GLN A 44 -2.46 13.48 -6.20
N VAL A 45 -2.63 13.06 -4.94
CA VAL A 45 -2.55 13.95 -3.79
C VAL A 45 -1.15 14.55 -3.64
N ILE A 46 -0.09 13.74 -3.79
CA ILE A 46 1.29 14.22 -3.80
C ILE A 46 1.51 15.25 -4.90
N ARG A 47 1.00 15.02 -6.12
CA ARG A 47 1.13 16.01 -7.21
C ARG A 47 0.44 17.32 -6.86
N LYS A 48 -0.79 17.27 -6.33
CA LYS A 48 -1.53 18.47 -5.91
C LYS A 48 -0.79 19.23 -4.79
N GLU A 49 -0.34 18.53 -3.76
CA GLU A 49 0.40 19.12 -2.65
C GLU A 49 1.79 19.61 -3.06
N ALA A 50 2.50 18.90 -3.94
CA ALA A 50 3.81 19.32 -4.43
C ALA A 50 3.74 20.57 -5.33
N ASN A 51 2.64 20.74 -6.08
CA ASN A 51 2.38 21.95 -6.85
C ASN A 51 2.12 23.15 -5.93
N ARG A 52 1.57 22.91 -4.74
CA ARG A 52 1.30 23.96 -3.74
C ARG A 52 2.55 24.27 -2.92
N ASP A 53 3.13 23.25 -2.28
CA ASP A 53 4.38 23.33 -1.52
C ASP A 53 5.05 21.94 -1.44
N LYS A 54 6.07 21.76 -2.29
CA LYS A 54 6.90 20.56 -2.37
C LYS A 54 7.71 20.27 -1.10
N LYS A 55 8.06 21.28 -0.30
CA LYS A 55 8.85 21.12 0.92
C LYS A 55 7.97 21.00 2.17
N SER A 56 6.65 21.09 2.02
CA SER A 56 5.71 20.93 3.12
C SER A 56 5.89 19.57 3.81
N LYS A 57 5.70 19.58 5.13
CA LYS A 57 5.66 18.36 5.95
C LYS A 57 4.57 17.39 5.46
N ILE A 58 3.50 17.91 4.88
CA ILE A 58 2.39 17.15 4.29
C ILE A 58 2.89 16.39 3.06
N CYS A 59 3.52 17.07 2.10
CA CYS A 59 4.10 16.42 0.91
C CYS A 59 5.15 15.36 1.31
N TYR A 60 5.98 15.64 2.32
CA TYR A 60 6.96 14.67 2.84
C TYR A 60 6.29 13.43 3.45
N ASN A 61 5.24 13.61 4.27
CA ASN A 61 4.50 12.51 4.87
C ASN A 61 3.80 11.65 3.80
N LEU A 62 3.16 12.28 2.82
CA LEU A 62 2.53 11.59 1.70
C LEU A 62 3.56 10.79 0.88
N CYS A 63 4.74 11.35 0.63
CA CYS A 63 5.83 10.64 -0.03
C CYS A 63 6.30 9.42 0.77
N LYS A 64 6.36 9.52 2.11
CA LYS A 64 6.67 8.37 2.99
C LYS A 64 5.61 7.28 2.89
N GLU A 65 4.34 7.65 2.94
CA GLU A 65 3.23 6.70 2.81
C GLU A 65 3.24 6.02 1.44
N PHE A 66 3.47 6.77 0.36
CA PHE A 66 3.60 6.23 -0.99
C PHE A 66 4.74 5.20 -1.10
N LYS A 67 5.91 5.48 -0.51
CA LYS A 67 7.03 4.53 -0.45
C LYS A 67 6.65 3.26 0.30
N ALA A 68 5.92 3.37 1.41
CA ALA A 68 5.49 2.23 2.19
C ALA A 68 4.49 1.35 1.42
N VAL A 69 3.50 1.95 0.76
CA VAL A 69 2.56 1.25 -0.14
C VAL A 69 3.30 0.52 -1.26
N ASN A 70 4.29 1.17 -1.89
CA ASN A 70 5.11 0.53 -2.94
C ASN A 70 5.91 -0.68 -2.41
N LYS A 71 6.44 -0.60 -1.19
CA LYS A 71 7.16 -1.72 -0.55
C LYS A 71 6.23 -2.89 -0.27
N LEU A 72 5.02 -2.62 0.21
CA LEU A 72 3.98 -3.63 0.42
C LEU A 72 3.53 -4.28 -0.89
N LEU A 73 3.31 -3.49 -1.95
CA LEU A 73 3.00 -4.01 -3.29
C LEU A 73 4.09 -4.93 -3.82
N LYS A 74 5.37 -4.56 -3.66
CA LYS A 74 6.50 -5.43 -4.04
C LYS A 74 6.49 -6.76 -3.28
N LYS A 75 6.27 -6.73 -1.95
CA LYS A 75 6.13 -7.96 -1.14
C LYS A 75 4.95 -8.81 -1.60
N ALA A 76 3.81 -8.18 -1.86
CA ALA A 76 2.58 -8.84 -2.30
C ALA A 76 2.76 -9.54 -3.65
N LYS A 77 3.32 -8.84 -4.65
CA LYS A 77 3.60 -9.40 -5.97
C LYS A 77 4.61 -10.55 -5.91
N LYS A 78 5.66 -10.42 -5.10
CA LYS A 78 6.68 -11.48 -4.93
C LYS A 78 6.10 -12.77 -4.33
N ARG A 79 5.06 -12.70 -3.49
CA ARG A 79 4.39 -13.87 -2.91
C ARG A 79 3.25 -14.42 -3.79
N ASN A 80 2.80 -13.66 -4.78
CA ASN A 80 1.78 -14.09 -5.73
C ASN A 80 2.37 -14.71 -7.02
N SER A 81 3.67 -14.48 -7.28
CA SER A 81 4.47 -15.17 -8.31
C SER A 81 4.98 -16.51 -7.79
#